data_AF-A0AAD9PC86-F1
#
_entry.id   AF-A0AAD9PC86-F1
#
_cell.length_a   1.000
_cell.length_b   1.000
_cell.length_c   1.000
_cell.angle_alpha   90.00
_cell.angle_beta   90.00
_cell.angle_gamma   90.00
#
_symmetry.space_group_name_H-M   'P 1'
#
loop_
_entity.id
_entity.type
_entity.pdbx_description
1 polymer ?
#
loop_
_entity_poly.entity_id
_entity_poly.type
_entity_poly.pdbx_seq_one_letter_code
_entity_poly.pdbx_strand_id
1 'polypeptide(L)'
;MSPRENATPIRILHNSAAHLSGSARSFGAILMGYLGVRTFCPKPVAKIILNVGGTSTLLGLIAMATDVEGLYAAVKALVCVVHSNKAALREMERTKGYQMLAMLFRKKKHLLNSHILHLTFSLVGTVDSSRETTVIPNKKAFEDLLCDLEVCSCV
;
A
#
# COMPACT_ATOMS: atom_id res chain seq x y z
N MET A 1 -27.69 35.35 -25.33
CA MET A 1 -27.49 33.97 -24.86
C MET A 1 -27.34 34.01 -23.36
N SER A 2 -28.17 33.26 -22.63
CA SER A 2 -28.20 33.27 -21.17
C SER A 2 -27.05 32.40 -20.64
N PRO A 3 -26.27 32.82 -19.62
CA PRO A 3 -25.18 32.01 -19.08
C PRO A 3 -25.62 30.71 -18.39
N ARG A 4 -26.95 30.48 -18.28
CA ARG A 4 -27.54 29.31 -17.60
C ARG A 4 -27.81 28.11 -18.52
N GLU A 5 -27.53 28.20 -19.82
CA GLU A 5 -27.89 27.14 -20.78
C GLU A 5 -26.91 25.95 -20.84
N ASN A 6 -25.82 25.96 -20.06
CA ASN A 6 -24.80 24.90 -20.05
C ASN A 6 -24.66 24.19 -18.69
N ALA A 7 -25.69 24.19 -17.86
CA ALA A 7 -25.66 23.44 -16.60
C ALA A 7 -25.95 21.95 -16.86
N THR A 8 -24.93 21.09 -16.76
CA THR A 8 -25.12 19.63 -16.76
C THR A 8 -25.99 19.24 -15.56
N PRO A 9 -27.23 18.74 -15.76
CA PRO A 9 -28.11 18.45 -14.63
C PRO A 9 -27.53 17.29 -13.81
N ILE A 10 -27.27 17.55 -12.53
CA ILE A 10 -26.83 16.55 -11.55
C ILE A 10 -28.09 15.91 -10.96
N ARG A 11 -28.26 14.60 -11.15
CA ARG A 11 -29.34 13.83 -10.55
C ARG A 11 -28.82 12.97 -9.42
N ILE A 12 -29.46 13.07 -8.25
CA ILE A 12 -29.21 12.20 -7.10
C ILE A 12 -30.19 11.03 -7.20
N LEU A 13 -29.66 9.81 -7.25
CA LEU A 13 -30.44 8.57 -7.35
C LEU A 13 -30.14 7.68 -6.15
N HIS A 14 -31.13 6.91 -5.71
CA HIS A 14 -30.95 5.94 -4.63
C HIS A 14 -29.96 4.84 -5.04
N ASN A 15 -28.95 4.58 -4.20
CA ASN A 15 -27.95 3.55 -4.47
C ASN A 15 -28.50 2.15 -4.12
N SER A 16 -29.13 1.48 -5.08
CA SER A 16 -29.60 0.09 -4.93
C SER A 16 -28.46 -0.94 -4.96
N ALA A 17 -27.25 -0.55 -5.37
CA ALA A 17 -26.09 -1.44 -5.38
C ALA A 17 -25.57 -1.74 -3.96
N ALA A 18 -26.09 -1.07 -2.93
CA ALA A 18 -25.81 -1.35 -1.53
C ALA A 18 -26.16 -2.80 -1.12
N HIS A 19 -27.03 -3.51 -1.86
CA HIS A 19 -27.38 -4.91 -1.58
C HIS A 19 -26.52 -5.93 -2.33
N LEU A 20 -25.63 -5.48 -3.23
CA LEU A 20 -24.74 -6.36 -3.98
C LEU A 20 -23.53 -6.78 -3.12
N SER A 21 -23.01 -7.97 -3.36
CA SER A 21 -21.86 -8.52 -2.65
C SER A 21 -20.54 -8.22 -3.38
N GLY A 22 -19.44 -8.12 -2.62
CA GLY A 22 -18.09 -7.96 -3.16
C GLY A 22 -17.83 -6.62 -3.87
N SER A 23 -16.94 -6.64 -4.87
CA SER A 23 -16.55 -5.45 -5.65
C SER A 23 -17.66 -4.89 -6.55
N ALA A 24 -18.80 -5.61 -6.68
CA ALA A 24 -20.00 -5.13 -7.37
C ALA A 24 -20.79 -4.09 -6.54
N ARG A 25 -20.51 -3.98 -5.23
CA ARG A 25 -21.13 -3.01 -4.32
C ARG A 25 -20.54 -1.62 -4.54
N SER A 26 -21.08 -0.82 -5.46
CA SER A 26 -20.64 0.57 -5.61
C SER A 26 -21.06 1.42 -4.39
N PHE A 27 -20.22 2.36 -3.98
CA PHE A 27 -20.54 3.38 -2.96
C PHE A 27 -21.62 4.34 -3.45
N GLY A 28 -21.73 4.51 -4.76
CA GLY A 28 -22.73 5.33 -5.42
C GLY A 28 -22.38 5.55 -6.88
N ALA A 29 -23.22 6.34 -7.57
CA ALA A 29 -22.96 6.77 -8.93
C ALA A 29 -23.49 8.20 -9.14
N ILE A 30 -22.79 8.99 -9.94
CA ILE A 30 -23.25 10.32 -10.36
C ILE A 30 -23.67 10.23 -11.83
N LEU A 31 -24.91 10.65 -12.11
CA LEU A 31 -25.43 10.82 -13.45
C LEU A 31 -25.19 12.25 -13.92
N MET A 32 -24.41 12.42 -14.98
CA MET A 32 -24.07 13.72 -15.57
C MET A 32 -24.89 13.95 -16.84
N GLY A 33 -26.12 14.42 -16.72
CA GLY A 33 -26.98 14.74 -17.88
C GLY A 33 -27.00 13.65 -18.96
N TYR A 34 -26.64 14.02 -20.19
CA TYR A 34 -26.47 13.12 -21.36
C TYR A 34 -25.03 12.61 -21.52
N LEU A 35 -24.08 13.06 -20.70
CA LEU A 35 -22.67 12.65 -20.73
C LEU A 35 -22.45 11.23 -20.17
N GLY A 36 -23.41 10.70 -19.42
CA GLY A 36 -23.40 9.33 -18.89
C GLY A 36 -23.27 9.25 -17.36
N VAL A 37 -22.89 8.06 -16.88
CA VAL A 37 -22.85 7.70 -15.45
C VAL A 37 -21.42 7.43 -15.00
N ARG A 38 -21.02 8.02 -13.87
CA ARG A 38 -19.76 7.70 -13.18
C ARG A 38 -20.06 6.91 -11.92
N THR A 39 -19.61 5.67 -11.84
CA THR A 39 -19.78 4.82 -10.66
C THR A 39 -18.55 4.87 -9.75
N PHE A 40 -18.77 4.85 -8.43
CA PHE A 40 -17.73 4.78 -7.41
C PHE A 40 -17.69 3.35 -6.86
N CYS A 41 -16.80 2.52 -7.37
CA CYS A 41 -16.68 1.13 -6.89
C CYS A 41 -15.51 1.00 -5.90
N PRO A 42 -15.71 0.34 -4.74
CA PRO A 42 -14.62 0.02 -3.84
C PRO A 42 -13.61 -0.86 -4.56
N LYS A 43 -12.34 -0.51 -4.42
CA LYS A 43 -11.21 -1.34 -4.87
C LYS A 43 -10.26 -1.53 -3.70
N PRO A 44 -9.60 -2.70 -3.58
CA PRO A 44 -8.59 -2.91 -2.55
C PRO A 44 -7.51 -1.84 -2.62
N VAL A 45 -7.04 -1.37 -1.46
CA VAL A 45 -6.02 -0.32 -1.35
C VAL A 45 -4.79 -0.66 -2.22
N ALA A 46 -4.33 -1.92 -2.19
CA ALA A 46 -3.20 -2.38 -3.01
C ALA A 46 -3.35 -2.13 -4.53
N LYS A 47 -4.58 -2.04 -5.05
CA LYS A 47 -4.85 -1.80 -6.46
C LYS A 47 -4.92 -0.31 -6.82
N ILE A 48 -5.25 0.55 -5.86
CA ILE A 48 -5.45 2.00 -6.09
C ILE A 48 -4.33 2.87 -5.54
N ILE A 49 -3.47 2.33 -4.67
CA ILE A 49 -2.41 3.08 -3.99
C ILE A 49 -1.46 3.79 -4.96
N LEU A 50 -1.20 3.21 -6.14
CA LEU A 50 -0.37 3.83 -7.19
C LEU A 50 -0.96 5.14 -7.72
N ASN A 51 -2.28 5.33 -7.64
CA ASN A 51 -2.94 6.58 -8.04
C ASN A 51 -2.77 7.69 -6.99
N VAL A 52 -2.35 7.36 -5.77
CA VAL A 52 -2.24 8.28 -4.62
C VAL A 52 -0.76 8.49 -4.21
N GLY A 53 0.20 8.12 -5.07
CA GLY A 53 1.64 8.23 -4.82
C GLY A 53 2.37 6.90 -4.60
N GLY A 54 1.65 5.78 -4.63
CA GLY A 54 2.23 4.44 -4.63
C GLY A 54 2.90 4.06 -3.31
N THR A 55 4.03 3.38 -3.40
CA THR A 55 4.77 2.89 -2.23
C THR A 55 5.45 4.01 -1.46
N SER A 56 5.74 5.15 -2.11
CA SER A 56 6.32 6.34 -1.46
C SER A 56 5.42 6.89 -0.35
N THR A 57 4.10 6.86 -0.54
CA THR A 57 3.11 7.27 0.47
C THR A 57 3.19 6.39 1.72
N LEU A 58 3.36 5.08 1.55
CA LEU A 58 3.49 4.14 2.66
C LEU A 58 4.84 4.31 3.39
N LEU A 59 5.93 4.57 2.66
CA LEU A 59 7.21 4.94 3.26
C LEU A 59 7.10 6.25 4.05
N GLY A 60 6.30 7.21 3.58
CA GLY A 60 5.96 8.43 4.32
C GLY A 60 5.24 8.12 5.64
N LEU A 61 4.25 7.22 5.64
CA LEU A 61 3.57 6.80 6.88
C LEU A 61 4.55 6.15 7.87
N ILE A 62 5.46 5.30 7.39
CA ILE A 62 6.51 4.70 8.21
C ILE A 62 7.42 5.77 8.79
N ALA A 63 7.78 6.80 8.02
CA ALA A 63 8.59 7.91 8.50
C ALA A 63 7.88 8.74 9.58
N MET A 64 6.57 8.91 9.48
CA MET A 64 5.75 9.70 10.41
C MET A 64 5.35 8.94 11.68
N ALA A 65 5.40 7.60 11.70
CA ALA A 65 5.01 6.81 12.87
C ALA A 65 5.81 7.20 14.13
N THR A 66 5.13 7.52 15.22
CA THR A 66 5.73 7.96 16.49
C THR A 66 5.74 6.87 17.56
N ASP A 67 5.03 5.78 17.31
CA ASP A 67 4.75 4.70 18.24
C ASP A 67 4.88 3.33 17.55
N VAL A 68 4.96 2.27 18.35
CA VAL A 68 5.17 0.90 17.86
C VAL A 68 3.98 0.41 17.03
N GLU A 69 2.75 0.74 17.43
CA GLU A 69 1.53 0.29 16.75
C GLU A 69 1.39 0.98 15.38
N GLY A 70 1.60 2.30 15.34
CA GLY A 70 1.63 3.07 14.11
C GLY A 70 2.70 2.58 13.13
N LEU A 71 3.91 2.28 13.64
CA LEU A 71 4.99 1.73 12.82
C LEU A 71 4.64 0.35 12.26
N TYR A 72 4.11 -0.54 13.12
CA TYR A 72 3.68 -1.88 12.72
C TYR A 72 2.58 -1.84 11.65
N ALA A 73 1.56 -1.00 11.84
CA ALA A 73 0.46 -0.85 10.88
C ALA A 73 0.95 -0.35 9.51
N ALA A 74 1.84 0.64 9.49
CA ALA A 74 2.40 1.20 8.27
C ALA A 74 3.28 0.18 7.52
N VAL A 75 4.14 -0.55 8.25
CA VAL A 75 4.96 -1.62 7.67
C VAL A 75 4.08 -2.75 7.12
N LYS A 76 3.08 -3.20 7.87
CA LYS A 76 2.13 -4.23 7.41
C LYS A 76 1.37 -3.80 6.15
N ALA A 77 0.98 -2.53 6.05
CA ALA A 77 0.35 -1.98 4.85
C ALA A 77 1.32 -2.02 3.65
N LEU A 78 2.57 -1.60 3.84
CA LEU A 78 3.61 -1.69 2.80
C LEU A 78 3.80 -3.14 2.33
N VAL A 79 3.93 -4.08 3.27
CA VAL A 79 4.06 -5.51 2.98
C VAL A 79 2.89 -6.03 2.16
N CYS A 80 1.66 -5.73 2.58
CA CYS A 80 0.45 -6.17 1.88
C CYS A 80 0.40 -5.63 0.45
N VAL A 81 0.71 -4.35 0.26
CA VAL A 81 0.68 -3.70 -1.05
C VAL A 81 1.75 -4.27 -1.98
N VAL A 82 2.99 -4.41 -1.51
CA VAL A 82 4.11 -4.89 -2.32
C VAL A 82 3.89 -6.35 -2.75
N HIS A 83 3.38 -7.21 -1.85
CA HIS A 83 3.05 -8.60 -2.18
C HIS A 83 1.88 -8.73 -3.16
N SER A 84 0.85 -7.90 -3.00
CA SER A 84 -0.38 -8.02 -3.78
C SER A 84 -0.29 -7.33 -5.16
N ASN A 85 0.76 -6.55 -5.43
CA ASN A 85 0.85 -5.73 -6.63
C ASN A 85 2.28 -5.70 -7.21
N LYS A 86 2.50 -6.40 -8.33
CA LYS A 86 3.79 -6.44 -9.05
C LYS A 86 4.29 -5.06 -9.49
N ALA A 87 3.41 -4.10 -9.74
CA ALA A 87 3.84 -2.75 -10.09
C ALA A 87 4.38 -2.00 -8.86
N ALA A 88 3.82 -2.24 -7.67
CA ALA A 88 4.35 -1.69 -6.42
C ALA A 88 5.72 -2.31 -6.06
N LEU A 89 5.91 -3.61 -6.33
CA LEU A 89 7.20 -4.28 -6.19
C LEU A 89 8.29 -3.62 -7.06
N ARG A 90 8.02 -3.47 -8.36
CA ARG A 90 8.95 -2.79 -9.29
C ARG A 90 9.22 -1.34 -8.89
N GLU A 91 8.20 -0.65 -8.38
CA GLU A 91 8.37 0.73 -7.91
C GLU A 91 9.34 0.81 -6.73
N MET A 92 9.23 -0.09 -5.74
CA MET A 92 10.19 -0.19 -4.63
C MET A 92 11.62 -0.44 -5.09
N GLU A 93 11.83 -1.27 -6.11
CA GLU A 93 13.16 -1.52 -6.68
C GLU A 93 13.69 -0.29 -7.43
N ARG A 94 12.85 0.33 -8.26
CA ARG A 94 13.19 1.49 -9.09
C ARG A 94 13.56 2.71 -8.26
N THR A 95 12.83 2.96 -7.16
CA THR A 95 13.03 4.13 -6.31
C THR A 95 13.99 3.90 -5.15
N LYS A 96 14.64 2.73 -5.08
CA LYS A 96 15.45 2.31 -3.92
C LYS A 96 14.64 2.38 -2.61
N GLY A 97 13.36 2.05 -2.67
CA GLY A 97 12.43 2.10 -1.53
C GLY A 97 12.85 1.18 -0.38
N TYR A 98 13.52 0.06 -0.69
CA TYR A 98 14.11 -0.84 0.31
C TYR A 98 15.22 -0.16 1.13
N GLN A 99 16.16 0.50 0.45
CA GLN A 99 17.21 1.29 1.11
C GLN A 99 16.62 2.42 1.97
N MET A 100 15.57 3.09 1.48
CA MET A 100 14.87 4.12 2.26
C MET A 100 14.22 3.54 3.51
N LEU A 101 13.57 2.38 3.39
CA LEU A 101 12.96 1.67 4.52
C LEU A 101 14.00 1.31 5.59
N ALA A 102 15.17 0.80 5.18
CA ALA A 102 16.28 0.50 6.09
C ALA A 102 16.73 1.75 6.86
N MET A 103 16.91 2.87 6.16
CA MET A 103 17.26 4.16 6.77
C MET A 103 16.20 4.65 7.76
N LEU A 104 14.92 4.48 7.46
CA LEU A 104 13.83 4.84 8.38
C LEU A 104 13.84 3.98 9.64
N PHE A 105 14.07 2.68 9.51
CA PHE A 105 14.20 1.78 10.65
C PHE A 105 15.41 2.11 11.51
N ARG A 106 16.56 2.46 10.92
CA ARG A 106 17.74 2.91 11.66
C ARG A 106 17.44 4.16 12.51
N LYS A 107 16.64 5.10 12.00
CA LYS A 107 16.21 6.28 12.77
C LYS A 107 15.18 5.96 13.85
N LYS A 108 14.46 4.85 13.72
CA LYS A 108 13.37 4.42 14.61
C LYS A 108 13.70 3.13 15.37
N LYS A 109 14.98 2.85 15.63
CA LYS A 109 15.42 1.63 16.35
C LYS A 109 14.66 1.39 17.66
N HIS A 110 14.31 2.45 18.39
CA HIS A 110 13.56 2.38 19.64
C HIS A 110 12.10 1.89 19.50
N LEU A 111 11.52 1.91 18.29
CA LEU A 111 10.17 1.42 18.01
C LEU A 111 10.18 0.01 17.39
N LEU A 112 11.35 -0.52 17.02
CA LEU A 112 11.46 -1.82 16.39
C LEU A 112 11.30 -2.93 17.44
N ASN A 113 10.56 -3.96 17.05
CA ASN A 113 10.42 -5.19 17.83
C ASN A 113 10.48 -6.40 16.89
N SER A 114 10.46 -7.60 17.48
CA SER A 114 10.51 -8.86 16.73
C SER A 114 9.38 -8.98 15.68
N HIS A 115 8.20 -8.44 15.95
CA HIS A 115 7.04 -8.55 15.07
C HIS A 115 7.19 -7.67 13.81
N ILE A 116 7.70 -6.44 13.97
CA ILE A 116 7.99 -5.52 12.87
C ILE A 116 9.14 -6.06 12.02
N LEU A 117 10.19 -6.58 12.66
CA LEU A 117 11.30 -7.22 11.97
C LEU A 117 10.82 -8.44 11.18
N HIS A 118 9.97 -9.29 11.76
CA HIS A 118 9.41 -10.45 11.08
C HIS A 118 8.58 -10.08 9.84
N LEU A 119 7.73 -9.05 9.92
CA LEU A 119 7.02 -8.50 8.75
C LEU A 119 7.97 -7.97 7.68
N THR A 120 9.10 -7.42 8.10
CA THR A 120 10.11 -6.90 7.20
C THR A 120 10.88 -8.03 6.51
N PHE A 121 11.19 -9.10 7.23
CA PHE A 121 11.77 -10.30 6.63
C PHE A 121 10.82 -10.90 5.58
N SER A 122 9.52 -10.98 5.85
CA SER A 122 8.56 -11.48 4.85
C SER A 122 8.46 -10.59 3.61
N LEU A 123 8.75 -9.28 3.72
CA LEU A 123 8.84 -8.37 2.57
C LEU A 123 10.00 -8.71 1.62
N VAL A 124 11.12 -9.17 2.17
CA VAL A 124 12.41 -9.29 1.47
C VAL A 124 12.73 -10.75 1.08
N GLY A 125 12.29 -11.70 1.91
CA GLY A 125 12.37 -13.13 1.67
C GLY A 125 11.00 -13.76 1.82
N THR A 126 10.60 -14.58 0.85
CA THR A 126 9.40 -15.41 0.98
C THR A 126 9.65 -16.51 2.01
N VAL A 127 9.40 -16.24 3.28
CA VAL A 127 9.01 -17.28 4.23
C VAL A 127 7.52 -17.54 4.07
N ASP A 128 7.15 -18.11 2.92
CA ASP A 128 5.89 -18.84 2.82
C ASP A 128 6.09 -20.13 3.61
N SER A 129 5.52 -20.20 4.80
CA SER A 129 5.56 -21.37 5.69
C SER A 129 4.89 -22.64 5.09
N SER A 130 4.57 -22.63 3.80
CA SER A 130 3.89 -23.69 3.04
C SER A 130 4.63 -24.17 1.80
N ARG A 131 5.74 -23.53 1.39
CA ARG A 131 6.56 -23.97 0.25
C ARG A 131 8.04 -23.86 0.59
N GLU A 132 8.69 -25.00 0.74
CA GLU A 132 10.14 -25.18 0.88
C GLU A 132 10.89 -24.75 -0.39
N THR A 133 10.88 -23.46 -0.70
CA THR A 133 11.77 -22.90 -1.72
C THR A 133 12.49 -21.71 -1.12
N THR A 134 13.71 -21.95 -0.68
CA THR A 134 14.70 -21.01 -0.15
C THR A 134 15.33 -20.14 -1.25
N VAL A 135 14.52 -19.58 -2.14
CA VAL A 135 15.01 -18.66 -3.16
C VAL A 135 14.81 -17.23 -2.64
N ILE A 136 15.89 -16.56 -2.24
CA ILE A 136 15.88 -15.14 -1.92
C ILE A 136 15.49 -14.39 -3.20
N PRO A 137 14.25 -13.88 -3.34
CA PRO A 137 13.79 -13.33 -4.62
C PRO A 137 14.44 -11.98 -4.91
N ASN A 138 14.91 -11.27 -3.86
CA ASN A 138 15.48 -9.94 -3.98
C ASN A 138 16.75 -9.80 -3.13
N LYS A 139 17.87 -10.28 -3.69
CA LYS A 139 19.20 -10.18 -3.05
C LYS A 139 19.55 -8.75 -2.63
N LYS A 140 19.13 -7.76 -3.43
CA LYS A 140 19.39 -6.34 -3.18
C LYS A 140 18.58 -5.81 -1.99
N ALA A 141 17.31 -6.19 -1.88
CA ALA A 141 16.51 -5.83 -0.72
C ALA A 141 17.05 -6.51 0.56
N PHE A 142 17.61 -7.72 0.46
CA PHE A 142 18.27 -8.40 1.58
C PHE A 142 19.51 -7.66 2.05
N GLU A 143 20.40 -7.29 1.13
CA GLU A 143 21.59 -6.49 1.44
C GLU A 143 21.21 -5.12 2.02
N ASP A 144 20.28 -4.40 1.38
CA ASP A 144 19.89 -3.05 1.79
C ASP A 144 19.17 -3.01 3.15
N LEU A 145 18.31 -4.00 3.47
CA LEU A 145 17.53 -3.98 4.72
C LEU A 145 18.13 -4.78 5.87
N LEU A 146 18.87 -5.85 5.60
CA LEU A 146 19.23 -6.83 6.63
C LEU A 146 20.73 -6.82 6.93
N CYS A 147 21.58 -6.51 5.95
CA CYS A 147 23.00 -6.31 6.22
C CYS A 147 23.28 -4.97 6.92
N ASP A 148 22.43 -3.95 6.70
CA ASP A 148 22.65 -2.59 7.21
C ASP A 148 22.01 -2.32 8.59
N LEU A 149 21.14 -3.22 9.07
CA LEU A 149 20.32 -3.01 10.27
C LEU A 149 20.99 -3.49 11.58
N GLU A 150 22.23 -4.00 11.55
CA GLU A 150 22.98 -4.54 12.72
C GLU A 150 22.16 -5.53 13.59
N VAL A 151 21.23 -6.27 12.98
CA VAL A 151 20.28 -7.14 13.73
C VAL A 151 20.97 -8.33 14.40
N CYS A 152 22.21 -8.65 14.03
CA CYS A 152 23.01 -9.70 14.67
C CYS A 152 23.57 -9.33 16.06
N SER A 153 23.22 -8.17 16.64
CA SER A 153 23.65 -7.78 17.99
C SER A 153 22.57 -7.96 19.08
N CYS A 154 21.40 -8.51 18.73
CA CYS A 154 20.31 -8.78 19.68
C CYS A 154 19.72 -10.20 19.59
N VAL A 155 20.48 -11.15 19.03
CA VAL A 155 20.22 -12.60 19.15
C VAL A 155 21.36 -13.23 19.92
#